data_AF-A0A936INQ0-F1
#
_entry.id   AF-A0A936INQ0-F1
#
_cell.length_a   1.000
_cell.length_b   1.000
_cell.length_c   1.000
_cell.angle_alpha   90.00
_cell.angle_beta   90.00
_cell.angle_gamma   90.00
#
_symmetry.space_group_name_H-M   'P 1'
#
loop_
_entity.id
_entity.type
_entity.pdbx_description
1 polymer ?
#
loop_
_entity_poly.entity_id
_entity_poly.type
_entity_poly.pdbx_seq_one_letter_code
_entity_poly.pdbx_strand_id
1 'polypeptide(L)'
;MRRVFLCVFLTTTLAIFLPAQDASDLYSKGRAAALQNDHKEAAKWYRLAAEQGHAGAQFMLAGMYDHGRGVPQDHKEAAKWLRLAAEQGDADAQFNLGVMYFNGEGIAQDFKAAVKWYLLAVQQGHAGAWIGAGVLVWCIWAAWRRRVAAKPSSI
;
A
#
# COMPACT_ATOMS: atom_id res chain seq x y z
N MET A 1 2.60 55.45 -43.25
CA MET A 1 2.13 55.59 -41.85
C MET A 1 2.66 54.36 -41.10
N ARG A 2 3.82 54.45 -40.41
CA ARG A 2 3.95 54.56 -38.93
C ARG A 2 3.00 53.57 -38.22
N ARG A 3 3.42 52.54 -37.45
CA ARG A 3 4.62 52.38 -36.60
C ARG A 3 4.99 50.90 -36.42
N VAL A 4 6.29 50.64 -36.46
CA VAL A 4 6.98 49.53 -35.81
C VAL A 4 7.13 49.86 -34.32
N PHE A 5 6.73 48.97 -33.43
CA PHE A 5 7.18 48.81 -32.03
C PHE A 5 7.01 47.31 -31.74
N LEU A 6 8.03 46.48 -32.01
CA LEU A 6 9.03 46.06 -31.02
C LEU A 6 8.41 45.71 -29.66
N CYS A 7 8.13 44.43 -29.44
CA CYS A 7 8.24 43.83 -28.11
C CYS A 7 8.83 42.43 -28.26
N VAL A 8 10.15 42.41 -28.18
CA VAL A 8 10.99 41.23 -27.97
C VAL A 8 10.75 40.77 -26.53
N PHE A 9 10.14 39.60 -26.33
CA PHE A 9 10.37 38.77 -25.15
C PHE A 9 10.36 37.29 -25.55
N LEU A 10 11.46 36.91 -26.21
CA LEU A 10 12.05 35.59 -26.05
C LEU A 10 12.69 35.54 -24.66
N THR A 11 12.04 34.91 -23.69
CA THR A 11 12.70 34.33 -22.51
C THR A 11 12.02 33.00 -22.17
N THR A 12 12.51 31.93 -22.83
CA THR A 12 12.79 30.64 -22.20
C THR A 12 11.81 30.14 -21.13
N THR A 13 10.73 29.51 -21.54
CA THR A 13 10.42 28.15 -21.08
C THR A 13 9.65 27.46 -22.19
N LEU A 14 10.40 26.89 -23.14
CA LEU A 14 9.96 25.65 -23.79
C LEU A 14 9.97 24.59 -22.67
N ALA A 15 8.98 24.65 -21.77
CA ALA A 15 8.60 23.49 -21.01
C ALA A 15 8.06 22.54 -22.07
N ILE A 16 8.93 21.66 -22.52
CA ILE A 16 8.56 20.48 -23.29
C ILE A 16 7.37 19.90 -22.54
N PHE A 17 6.18 20.02 -23.13
CA PHE A 17 4.98 19.33 -22.72
C PHE A 17 5.22 17.85 -23.04
N LEU A 18 6.16 17.24 -22.32
CA LEU A 18 6.14 15.79 -22.12
C LEU A 18 4.78 15.56 -21.47
N PRO A 19 3.88 14.77 -22.08
CA PRO A 19 2.67 14.40 -21.37
C PRO A 19 3.14 13.77 -20.06
N ALA A 20 2.86 14.43 -18.94
CA ALA A 20 3.04 13.81 -17.64
C ALA A 20 2.25 12.51 -17.74
N GLN A 21 2.95 11.37 -17.79
CA GLN A 21 2.29 10.09 -17.94
C GLN A 21 1.41 9.91 -16.70
N ASP A 22 0.11 9.90 -16.91
CA ASP A 22 -0.86 9.78 -15.84
C ASP A 22 -0.62 8.47 -15.07
N ALA A 23 -0.74 8.51 -13.75
CA ALA A 23 -0.47 7.35 -12.89
C ALA A 23 -1.31 6.13 -13.28
N SER A 24 -2.53 6.35 -13.80
CA SER A 24 -3.42 5.32 -14.32
C SER A 24 -2.91 4.66 -15.61
N ASP A 25 -2.28 5.44 -16.52
CA ASP A 25 -1.65 4.90 -17.74
C ASP A 25 -0.46 4.01 -17.37
N LEU A 26 0.39 4.50 -16.47
CA LEU A 26 1.51 3.73 -15.92
C LEU A 26 1.07 2.44 -15.23
N TYR A 27 0.00 2.50 -14.43
CA TYR A 27 -0.59 1.33 -13.80
C TYR A 27 -1.10 0.32 -14.83
N SER A 28 -1.72 0.81 -15.91
CA SER A 28 -2.22 -0.04 -16.99
C SER A 28 -1.09 -0.76 -17.74
N LYS A 29 0.05 -0.08 -17.96
CA LYS A 29 1.27 -0.66 -18.54
C LYS A 29 1.87 -1.73 -17.63
N GLY A 30 1.94 -1.45 -16.32
CA GLY A 30 2.39 -2.43 -15.33
C GLY A 30 1.52 -3.69 -15.34
N ARG A 31 0.20 -3.53 -15.41
CA ARG A 31 -0.75 -4.65 -15.54
C ARG A 31 -0.58 -5.42 -16.85
N ALA A 32 -0.39 -4.72 -17.97
CA ALA A 32 -0.15 -5.37 -19.26
C ALA A 32 1.15 -6.18 -19.28
N ALA A 33 2.23 -5.66 -18.70
CA ALA A 33 3.48 -6.39 -18.55
C ALA A 33 3.33 -7.61 -17.61
N ALA A 34 2.58 -7.47 -16.52
CA ALA A 34 2.29 -8.58 -15.60
C ALA A 34 1.52 -9.72 -16.29
N LEU A 35 0.58 -9.40 -17.18
CA LEU A 35 -0.15 -10.39 -17.99
C LEU A 35 0.74 -11.13 -18.99
N GLN A 36 1.84 -10.51 -19.43
CA GLN A 36 2.84 -11.13 -20.30
C GLN A 36 3.88 -11.93 -19.51
N ASN A 37 3.72 -12.09 -18.20
CA ASN A 37 4.70 -12.67 -17.28
C ASN A 37 6.04 -11.93 -17.23
N ASP A 38 6.12 -10.68 -17.70
CA ASP A 38 7.29 -9.84 -17.51
C ASP A 38 7.20 -9.10 -16.18
N HIS A 39 7.54 -9.81 -15.11
CA HIS A 39 7.49 -9.25 -13.75
C HIS A 39 8.53 -8.14 -13.54
N LYS A 40 9.67 -8.16 -14.24
CA LYS A 40 10.68 -7.10 -14.09
C LYS A 40 10.16 -5.79 -14.66
N GLU A 41 9.53 -5.85 -15.83
CA GLU A 41 8.97 -4.69 -16.48
C GLU A 41 7.72 -4.19 -15.74
N ALA A 42 6.85 -5.10 -15.28
CA ALA A 42 5.71 -4.75 -14.45
C ALA A 42 6.13 -4.00 -13.17
N ALA A 43 7.20 -4.45 -12.50
CA ALA A 43 7.72 -3.78 -11.30
C ALA A 43 8.16 -2.34 -11.57
N LYS A 44 8.78 -2.08 -12.73
CA LYS A 44 9.20 -0.72 -13.12
C LYS A 44 7.99 0.19 -13.31
N TRP A 45 6.99 -0.26 -14.07
CA TRP A 45 5.79 0.54 -14.33
C TRP A 45 4.96 0.77 -13.07
N TYR A 46 4.80 -0.25 -12.23
CA TYR A 46 4.14 -0.09 -10.94
C TYR A 46 4.91 0.84 -10.01
N ARG A 47 6.24 0.83 -10.02
CA ARG A 47 7.04 1.80 -9.26
C ARG A 47 6.77 3.22 -9.70
N LEU A 48 6.81 3.49 -11.01
CA LEU A 48 6.53 4.83 -11.54
C LEU A 48 5.11 5.30 -11.15
N ALA A 49 4.11 4.44 -11.28
CA ALA A 49 2.74 4.76 -10.87
C ALA A 49 2.59 4.95 -9.35
N ALA A 50 3.29 4.13 -8.56
CA ALA A 50 3.26 4.17 -7.10
C ALA A 50 3.92 5.45 -6.54
N GLU A 51 5.01 5.91 -7.17
CA GLU A 51 5.69 7.16 -6.88
C GLU A 51 4.82 8.38 -7.19
N GLN A 52 3.91 8.27 -8.16
CA GLN A 52 2.87 9.27 -8.43
C GLN A 52 1.65 9.17 -7.50
N GLY A 53 1.65 8.25 -6.55
CA GLY A 53 0.60 8.12 -5.54
C GLY A 53 -0.55 7.18 -5.90
N HIS A 54 -0.49 6.43 -7.00
CA HIS A 54 -1.60 5.53 -7.36
C HIS A 54 -1.73 4.35 -6.39
N ALA A 55 -2.77 4.33 -5.56
CA ALA A 55 -2.97 3.33 -4.49
C ALA A 55 -2.88 1.87 -4.99
N GLY A 56 -3.57 1.54 -6.08
CA GLY A 56 -3.52 0.18 -6.65
C GLY A 56 -2.13 -0.21 -7.16
N ALA A 57 -1.29 0.76 -7.56
CA ALA A 57 0.06 0.48 -8.00
C ALA A 57 0.98 0.23 -6.80
N GLN A 58 0.79 0.99 -5.72
CA GLN A 58 1.47 0.78 -4.44
C GLN A 58 1.14 -0.62 -3.87
N PHE A 59 -0.12 -1.04 -3.91
CA PHE A 59 -0.53 -2.38 -3.51
C PHE A 59 0.14 -3.48 -4.37
N MET A 60 0.09 -3.34 -5.69
CA MET A 60 0.71 -4.32 -6.60
C MET A 60 2.22 -4.40 -6.40
N LEU A 61 2.90 -3.25 -6.28
CA LEU A 61 4.33 -3.19 -6.04
C LEU A 61 4.70 -3.81 -4.69
N ALA A 62 3.89 -3.60 -3.66
CA ALA A 62 4.10 -4.25 -2.37
C ALA A 62 4.04 -5.77 -2.48
N GLY A 63 3.03 -6.31 -3.18
CA GLY A 63 2.93 -7.75 -3.43
C GLY A 63 4.09 -8.32 -4.25
N MET A 64 4.72 -7.49 -5.10
CA MET A 64 5.93 -7.88 -5.83
C MET A 64 7.15 -7.99 -4.92
N TYR A 65 7.33 -7.03 -4.00
CA TYR A 65 8.38 -7.11 -2.98
C TYR A 65 8.16 -8.24 -1.99
N ASP A 66 6.92 -8.52 -1.63
CA ASP A 66 6.58 -9.58 -0.67
C ASP A 66 6.90 -10.99 -1.21
N HIS A 67 6.66 -11.20 -2.51
CA HIS A 67 6.87 -12.49 -3.18
C HIS A 67 8.19 -12.56 -3.98
N GLY A 68 9.00 -11.49 -4.00
CA GLY A 68 10.20 -11.41 -4.83
C GLY A 68 9.94 -11.51 -6.34
N ARG A 69 8.78 -11.05 -6.83
CA ARG A 69 8.41 -11.13 -8.25
C ARG A 69 8.94 -9.91 -9.00
N GLY A 70 9.95 -10.09 -9.85
CA GLY A 70 10.53 -9.00 -10.64
C GLY A 70 11.40 -8.01 -9.87
N VAL A 71 11.38 -8.08 -8.53
CA VAL A 71 12.25 -7.37 -7.59
C VAL A 71 12.77 -8.36 -6.54
N PRO A 72 13.92 -8.11 -5.89
CA PRO A 72 14.33 -8.90 -4.74
C PRO A 72 13.26 -8.87 -3.64
N GLN A 73 13.08 -10.00 -2.96
CA GLN A 73 12.12 -10.10 -1.86
C GLN A 73 12.54 -9.18 -0.71
N ASP A 74 11.64 -8.31 -0.29
CA ASP A 74 11.85 -7.39 0.82
C ASP A 74 10.52 -7.05 1.50
N HIS A 75 10.23 -7.74 2.61
CA HIS A 75 9.01 -7.51 3.38
C HIS A 75 8.96 -6.11 4.00
N LYS A 76 10.11 -5.47 4.26
CA LYS A 76 10.15 -4.12 4.83
C LYS A 76 9.70 -3.08 3.80
N GLU A 77 10.11 -3.23 2.54
CA GLU A 77 9.61 -2.34 1.49
C GLU A 77 8.18 -2.67 1.08
N ALA A 78 7.79 -3.94 1.07
CA ALA A 78 6.39 -4.31 0.90
C ALA A 78 5.49 -3.63 1.95
N ALA A 79 5.89 -3.68 3.23
CA ALA A 79 5.21 -2.99 4.32
C ALA A 79 5.08 -1.47 4.12
N LYS A 80 6.13 -0.79 3.62
CA LYS A 80 6.07 0.65 3.33
C LYS A 80 5.05 0.98 2.24
N TRP A 81 5.08 0.23 1.14
CA TRP A 81 4.15 0.45 0.03
C TRP A 81 2.70 0.11 0.42
N LEU A 82 2.49 -0.97 1.17
CA LEU A 82 1.19 -1.31 1.75
C LEU A 82 0.66 -0.20 2.65
N ARG A 83 1.51 0.41 3.48
CA ARG A 83 1.10 1.53 4.33
C ARG A 83 0.59 2.71 3.50
N LEU A 84 1.31 3.11 2.45
CA LEU A 84 0.90 4.20 1.58
C LEU A 84 -0.47 3.91 0.91
N ALA A 85 -0.67 2.68 0.42
CA ALA A 85 -1.95 2.29 -0.17
C ALA A 85 -3.08 2.24 0.87
N ALA A 86 -2.80 1.69 2.05
CA ALA A 86 -3.75 1.57 3.15
C ALA A 86 -4.20 2.93 3.71
N GLU A 87 -3.29 3.90 3.77
CA GLU A 87 -3.56 5.30 4.15
C GLU A 87 -4.46 6.01 3.13
N GLN A 88 -4.43 5.60 1.87
CA GLN A 88 -5.35 6.07 0.83
C GLN A 88 -6.72 5.38 0.86
N GLY A 89 -6.92 4.42 1.77
CA GLY A 89 -8.17 3.70 1.91
C GLY A 89 -8.25 2.40 1.13
N ASP A 90 -7.17 1.90 0.52
CA ASP A 90 -7.22 0.61 -0.18
C ASP A 90 -7.47 -0.54 0.83
N ALA A 91 -8.62 -1.21 0.71
CA ALA A 91 -9.08 -2.20 1.67
C ALA A 91 -8.21 -3.47 1.70
N ASP A 92 -7.71 -3.89 0.53
CA ASP A 92 -6.81 -5.04 0.41
C ASP A 92 -5.45 -4.71 1.03
N ALA A 93 -4.96 -3.48 0.83
CA ALA A 93 -3.74 -3.01 1.46
C ALA A 93 -3.87 -2.91 2.98
N GLN A 94 -5.01 -2.41 3.50
CA GLN A 94 -5.29 -2.38 4.92
C GLN A 94 -5.31 -3.79 5.53
N PHE A 95 -5.94 -4.74 4.86
CA PHE A 95 -5.95 -6.14 5.30
C PHE A 95 -4.53 -6.73 5.33
N ASN A 96 -3.77 -6.61 4.23
CA ASN A 96 -2.42 -7.16 4.14
C ASN A 96 -1.45 -6.49 5.13
N LEU A 97 -1.59 -5.19 5.38
CA LEU A 97 -0.82 -4.50 6.41
C LEU A 97 -1.17 -5.03 7.81
N GLY A 98 -2.45 -5.32 8.07
CA GLY A 98 -2.90 -6.00 9.28
C GLY A 98 -2.24 -7.38 9.47
N VAL A 99 -2.11 -8.15 8.39
CA VAL A 99 -1.40 -9.45 8.39
C VAL A 99 0.08 -9.27 8.72
N MET A 100 0.75 -8.30 8.09
CA MET A 100 2.18 -8.03 8.38
C MET A 100 2.42 -7.64 9.83
N TYR A 101 1.55 -6.81 10.43
CA TYR A 101 1.61 -6.50 11.86
C TYR A 101 1.30 -7.70 12.76
N PHE A 102 0.43 -8.60 12.32
CA PHE A 102 0.10 -9.82 13.06
C PHE A 102 1.26 -10.82 13.05
N ASN A 103 1.94 -11.02 11.91
CA ASN A 103 3.04 -11.95 11.77
C ASN A 103 4.40 -11.37 12.20
N GLY A 104 4.55 -10.04 12.18
CA GLY A 104 5.85 -9.38 12.37
C GLY A 104 6.76 -9.48 11.14
N GLU A 105 6.18 -9.52 9.94
CA GLU A 105 6.92 -9.63 8.67
C GLU A 105 7.28 -8.25 8.14
N GLY A 106 8.57 -7.93 8.07
CA GLY A 106 9.06 -6.63 7.61
C GLY A 106 8.79 -5.44 8.56
N ILE A 107 7.90 -5.63 9.54
CA ILE A 107 7.55 -4.69 10.61
C ILE A 107 7.57 -5.42 11.95
N ALA A 108 7.86 -4.72 13.05
CA ALA A 108 7.69 -5.29 14.38
C ALA A 108 6.23 -5.72 14.62
N GLN A 109 6.06 -6.92 15.18
CA GLN A 109 4.74 -7.46 15.51
C GLN A 109 4.00 -6.53 16.47
N ASP A 110 2.78 -6.16 16.09
CA ASP A 110 1.89 -5.36 16.92
C ASP A 110 0.43 -5.75 16.67
N PHE A 111 -0.11 -6.54 17.58
CA PHE A 111 -1.50 -7.00 17.52
C PHE A 111 -2.52 -5.87 17.60
N LYS A 112 -2.21 -4.76 18.29
CA LYS A 112 -3.13 -3.61 18.36
C LYS A 112 -3.18 -2.89 17.03
N ALA A 113 -2.02 -2.68 16.40
CA ALA A 113 -1.95 -2.13 15.06
C ALA A 113 -2.65 -3.04 14.04
N ALA A 114 -2.45 -4.36 14.13
CA ALA A 114 -3.14 -5.33 13.28
C ALA A 114 -4.67 -5.22 13.39
N VAL A 115 -5.22 -5.19 14.61
CA VAL A 115 -6.67 -4.99 14.83
C VAL A 115 -7.14 -3.69 14.22
N LYS A 116 -6.41 -2.59 14.40
CA LYS A 116 -6.79 -1.28 13.84
C LYS A 116 -6.94 -1.36 12.31
N TRP A 117 -5.98 -1.95 11.63
CA TRP A 117 -6.01 -2.07 10.17
C TRP A 117 -7.10 -3.03 9.68
N TYR A 118 -7.31 -4.16 10.36
CA TYR A 118 -8.43 -5.06 10.04
C TYR A 118 -9.79 -4.39 10.23
N LEU A 119 -9.98 -3.59 11.28
CA LEU A 119 -11.25 -2.88 11.49
C LEU A 119 -11.52 -1.86 10.39
N LEU A 120 -10.50 -1.17 9.87
CA LEU A 120 -10.63 -0.28 8.72
C LEU A 120 -11.05 -1.06 7.46
N ALA A 121 -10.40 -2.20 7.18
CA ALA A 121 -10.78 -3.04 6.06
C ALA A 121 -12.21 -3.62 6.20
N VAL A 122 -12.62 -3.96 7.43
CA VAL A 122 -13.99 -4.41 7.75
C VAL A 122 -15.02 -3.32 7.46
N GLN A 123 -14.75 -2.06 7.84
CA GLN A 123 -15.65 -0.94 7.54
C GLN A 123 -15.89 -0.74 6.04
N GLN A 124 -14.92 -1.15 5.22
CA GLN A 124 -15.00 -1.09 3.76
C GLN A 124 -15.60 -2.36 3.13
N GLY A 125 -16.05 -3.33 3.93
CA GLY A 125 -16.69 -4.55 3.46
C GLY A 125 -15.73 -5.67 3.07
N HIS A 126 -14.43 -5.58 3.42
CA HIS A 126 -13.47 -6.65 3.10
C HIS A 126 -13.75 -7.91 3.94
N ALA A 127 -14.29 -8.95 3.30
CA ALA A 127 -14.76 -10.17 3.96
C ALA A 127 -13.66 -10.90 4.77
N GLY A 128 -12.43 -10.95 4.24
CA GLY A 128 -11.30 -11.60 4.92
C GLY A 128 -10.89 -10.90 6.22
N ALA A 129 -11.18 -9.60 6.35
CA ALA A 129 -10.79 -8.83 7.52
C ALA A 129 -11.65 -9.15 8.75
N TRP A 130 -12.88 -9.63 8.57
CA TRP A 130 -13.75 -10.08 9.66
C TRP A 130 -13.15 -11.27 10.41
N ILE A 131 -12.55 -12.21 9.68
CA ILE A 131 -11.89 -13.38 10.27
C ILE A 131 -10.65 -12.93 11.04
N GLY A 132 -9.82 -12.07 10.44
CA GLY A 132 -8.62 -11.53 11.09
C GLY A 132 -8.93 -10.76 12.37
N ALA A 133 -9.92 -9.86 12.33
CA ALA A 133 -10.39 -9.13 13.50
C ALA A 133 -10.99 -10.06 14.57
N GLY A 134 -11.79 -11.05 14.15
CA GLY A 134 -12.42 -12.02 15.04
C GLY A 134 -11.43 -12.87 15.81
N VAL A 135 -10.38 -13.40 15.15
CA VAL A 135 -9.32 -14.19 15.81
C VAL A 135 -8.58 -13.35 16.85
N LEU A 136 -8.27 -12.10 16.53
CA LEU A 136 -7.56 -11.21 17.46
C LEU A 136 -8.41 -10.82 18.68
N VAL A 137 -9.69 -10.48 18.47
CA VAL A 137 -10.62 -10.20 19.56
C VAL A 137 -10.78 -11.44 20.46
N TRP A 138 -10.85 -12.63 19.88
CA TRP A 138 -10.88 -13.88 20.64
C TRP A 138 -9.60 -14.10 21.44
N CYS A 139 -8.41 -13.88 20.85
CA CYS A 139 -7.13 -13.98 21.54
C CYS A 139 -7.02 -13.00 22.73
N ILE A 140 -7.49 -11.76 22.55
CA ILE A 140 -7.52 -10.74 23.61
C ILE A 140 -8.48 -11.17 24.73
N TRP A 141 -9.68 -11.63 24.39
CA TRP A 141 -10.65 -12.15 25.36
C TRP A 141 -10.11 -13.37 26.11
N ALA A 142 -9.46 -14.32 25.42
CA ALA A 142 -8.85 -15.50 26.02
C ALA A 142 -7.68 -15.14 26.95
N ALA A 143 -6.87 -14.13 26.60
CA ALA A 143 -5.80 -13.61 27.45
C ALA A 143 -6.36 -12.91 28.71
N TRP A 144 -7.40 -12.08 28.55
CA TRP A 144 -8.10 -11.45 29.67
C TRP A 144 -8.71 -12.49 30.62
N ARG A 145 -9.40 -13.50 30.08
CA ARG A 145 -10.01 -14.59 30.85
C ARG A 145 -8.99 -15.35 31.68
N ARG A 146 -7.82 -15.68 31.09
CA ARG A 146 -6.70 -16.31 31.82
C ARG A 146 -6.19 -15.43 32.95
N ARG A 147 -6.06 -14.13 32.74
CA ARG A 147 -5.62 -13.18 33.78
C ARG A 147 -6.63 -13.04 34.92
N VAL A 148 -7.92 -13.01 34.63
CA VAL A 148 -8.99 -12.96 35.65
C VAL A 148 -9.01 -14.25 36.46
N ALA A 149 -8.85 -15.40 35.81
CA ALA A 149 -8.79 -16.70 36.49
C ALA A 149 -7.51 -16.88 37.34
N ALA A 150 -6.42 -16.18 37.01
CA ALA A 150 -5.14 -16.29 37.71
C ALA A 150 -5.03 -15.42 38.98
N LYS A 151 -5.99 -14.55 39.28
CA LYS A 151 -6.02 -13.84 40.58
C LYS A 151 -6.49 -14.83 41.65
N PRO A 152 -5.65 -15.25 42.62
CA PRO A 152 -6.12 -16.04 43.73
C PRO A 152 -7.19 -15.24 44.49
N SER A 153 -8.31 -15.88 44.81
CA SER A 153 -9.32 -15.34 45.71
C SER A 153 -8.66 -15.03 47.04
N SER A 154 -8.41 -13.75 47.31
CA SER A 154 -8.00 -13.27 48.62
C SER A 154 -9.18 -13.49 49.57
N ILE A 155 -9.09 -14.56 50.36
CA ILE A 155 -9.90 -14.82 51.55
C ILE A 155 -9.24 -14.11 52.72
#